data_AF-A0A834JZ72-F1
#
_entry.id   AF-A0A834JZ72-F1
#
_cell.length_a   1.000
_cell.length_b   1.000
_cell.length_c   1.000
_cell.angle_alpha   90.00
_cell.angle_beta   90.00
_cell.angle_gamma   90.00
#
_symmetry.space_group_name_H-M   'P 1'
#
loop_
_entity.id
_entity.type
_entity.pdbx_description
1 polymer ?
#
loop_
_entity_poly.entity_id
_entity_poly.type
_entity_poly.pdbx_seq_one_letter_code
_entity_poly.pdbx_strand_id
1 'polypeptide(L)'
;MYWLTSKHSKLSSENKLLLYKTIIKPIWTYDIQHWDMAAKSHIQKLESLQAIILRTVVNAPWYIHNDEIHKNLNMLSVSDEIERLCENYKNRLDQHPNAVAKELYSFNQPRRLCS
;
A
#
# COMPACT_ATOMS: atom_id res chain seq x y z
N MET A 1 -2.17 17.01 -4.46
CA MET A 1 -3.49 16.63 -3.88
C MET A 1 -3.67 16.96 -2.40
N TYR A 2 -2.63 17.46 -1.70
CA TYR A 2 -2.73 17.81 -0.28
C TYR A 2 -3.91 18.72 0.08
N TRP A 3 -4.29 19.66 -0.80
CA TRP A 3 -5.41 20.57 -0.56
C TRP A 3 -6.75 19.85 -0.35
N LEU A 4 -7.02 18.77 -1.10
CA LEU A 4 -8.26 17.97 -1.01
C LEU A 4 -8.30 17.11 0.26
N THR A 5 -7.17 16.51 0.61
CA THR A 5 -7.04 15.61 1.76
C THR A 5 -6.72 16.34 3.06
N SER A 6 -6.47 17.65 3.01
CA SER A 6 -6.15 18.47 4.18
C SER A 6 -7.29 18.49 5.20
N LYS A 7 -6.94 18.73 6.47
CA LYS A 7 -7.90 18.93 7.55
C LYS A 7 -8.86 20.09 7.28
N HIS A 8 -8.42 21.13 6.57
CA HIS A 8 -9.21 22.33 6.27
C HIS A 8 -10.15 22.17 5.07
N SER A 9 -10.02 21.09 4.30
CA SER A 9 -10.92 20.80 3.19
C SER A 9 -12.34 20.52 3.69
N LYS A 10 -13.33 21.14 3.05
CA LYS A 10 -14.78 20.99 3.35
C LYS A 10 -15.36 19.62 2.98
N LEU A 11 -14.56 18.74 2.36
CA LEU A 11 -14.99 17.38 2.04
C LEU A 11 -15.24 16.56 3.32
N SER A 12 -16.23 15.66 3.27
CA SER A 12 -16.42 14.66 4.32
C SER A 12 -15.19 13.74 4.43
N SER A 13 -14.96 13.18 5.61
CA SER A 13 -13.88 12.20 5.83
C SER A 13 -14.01 11.01 4.88
N GLU A 14 -15.23 10.56 4.60
CA GLU A 14 -15.52 9.49 3.65
C GLU A 14 -15.06 9.82 2.22
N ASN A 15 -15.34 11.04 1.74
CA ASN A 15 -14.93 11.46 0.39
C ASN A 15 -13.41 11.62 0.28
N LYS A 16 -12.75 12.13 1.33
CA LYS A 16 -11.28 12.20 1.38
C LYS A 16 -10.66 10.80 1.39
N LEU A 17 -11.29 9.87 2.11
CA LEU A 17 -10.89 8.47 2.15
C LEU A 17 -11.04 7.80 0.79
N LEU A 18 -12.15 8.07 0.11
CA LEU A 18 -12.40 7.58 -1.24
C LEU A 18 -11.32 8.07 -2.20
N LEU A 19 -10.95 9.35 -2.16
CA LEU A 19 -9.86 9.92 -2.97
C LEU A 19 -8.51 9.22 -2.71
N TYR A 20 -8.20 8.91 -1.45
CA TYR A 20 -7.02 8.12 -1.12
C TYR A 20 -7.06 6.74 -1.79
N LYS A 21 -8.18 6.02 -1.66
CA LYS A 21 -8.36 4.68 -2.24
C LYS A 21 -8.33 4.67 -3.76
N THR A 22 -8.86 5.69 -4.42
CA THR A 22 -9.02 5.70 -5.88
C THR A 22 -7.81 6.25 -6.62
N ILE A 23 -7.03 7.14 -6.00
CA ILE A 23 -5.92 7.80 -6.69
C ILE A 23 -4.59 7.45 -6.03
N ILE A 24 -4.45 7.67 -4.72
CA ILE A 24 -3.15 7.49 -4.05
C ILE A 24 -2.79 6.02 -3.98
N LYS A 25 -3.74 5.15 -3.58
CA LYS A 25 -3.51 3.71 -3.46
C LYS A 25 -3.02 3.07 -4.76
N PRO A 26 -3.68 3.27 -5.91
CA PRO A 26 -3.22 2.68 -7.17
C PRO A 26 -1.85 3.18 -7.62
N ILE A 27 -1.49 4.45 -7.38
CA ILE A 27 -0.18 5.01 -7.76
C ILE A 27 0.94 4.21 -7.08
N TRP A 28 0.94 4.16 -5.74
CA TRP A 28 2.01 3.45 -5.05
C TRP A 28 1.91 1.93 -5.24
N THR A 29 0.71 1.38 -5.40
CA THR A 29 0.54 -0.07 -5.68
C THR A 29 1.19 -0.46 -7.00
N TYR A 30 1.07 0.38 -8.02
CA TYR A 30 1.75 0.18 -9.31
C TYR A 30 3.26 0.34 -9.17
N ASP A 31 3.70 1.40 -8.49
CA ASP A 31 5.13 1.70 -8.30
C ASP A 31 5.86 0.58 -7.55
N ILE A 32 5.20 -0.08 -6.58
CA ILE A 32 5.76 -1.21 -5.83
C ILE A 32 6.08 -2.41 -6.73
N GLN A 33 5.23 -2.71 -7.71
CA GLN A 33 5.50 -3.80 -8.65
C GLN A 33 6.72 -3.51 -9.54
N HIS A 34 6.93 -2.21 -9.85
CA HIS A 34 8.11 -1.78 -10.59
C HIS A 34 9.36 -1.74 -9.69
N TRP A 35 9.20 -1.38 -8.42
CA TRP A 35 10.24 -1.42 -7.41
C TRP A 35 10.40 -2.85 -6.88
N ASP A 36 10.73 -3.79 -7.77
CA ASP A 36 11.00 -5.22 -7.49
C ASP A 36 12.07 -5.44 -6.37
N MET A 37 12.74 -4.35 -5.97
CA MET A 37 13.70 -4.25 -4.89
C MET A 37 13.47 -3.00 -4.03
N ALA A 38 12.22 -2.64 -3.70
CA ALA A 38 11.94 -1.52 -2.81
C ALA A 38 12.70 -1.74 -1.50
N ALA A 39 13.75 -0.94 -1.27
CA ALA A 39 14.48 -0.97 -0.03
C ALA A 39 13.48 -0.77 1.12
N LYS A 40 13.70 -1.44 2.26
CA LYS A 40 12.82 -1.32 3.44
C LYS A 40 12.52 0.15 3.79
N SER A 41 13.47 1.05 3.52
CA SER A 41 13.32 2.50 3.67
C SER A 41 12.23 3.13 2.80
N HIS A 42 11.99 2.65 1.58
CA HIS A 42 10.90 3.13 0.73
C HIS A 42 9.54 2.67 1.22
N ILE A 43 9.43 1.42 1.67
CA ILE A 43 8.20 0.89 2.28
C ILE A 43 7.86 1.69 3.54
N GLN A 44 8.83 1.90 4.43
CA GLN A 44 8.64 2.72 5.64
C GLN A 44 8.22 4.16 5.34
N LYS A 45 8.74 4.76 4.27
CA LYS A 45 8.30 6.09 3.80
C LYS A 45 6.85 6.06 3.33
N LEU A 46 6.46 5.06 2.54
CA LEU A 46 5.08 4.89 2.08
C LEU A 46 4.11 4.66 3.25
N GLU A 47 4.50 3.83 4.23
CA GLU A 47 3.72 3.62 5.46
C GLU A 47 3.56 4.91 6.25
N SER A 48 4.64 5.68 6.41
CA SER A 48 4.61 6.98 7.08
C SER A 48 3.66 7.95 6.36
N LEU A 49 3.71 7.99 5.03
CA LEU A 49 2.81 8.79 4.21
C LEU A 49 1.36 8.34 4.36
N GLN A 50 1.09 7.03 4.32
CA GLN A 50 -0.24 6.48 4.55
C GLN A 50 -0.77 6.88 5.93
N ALA A 51 0.01 6.69 7.00
CA ALA A 51 -0.38 7.06 8.35
C ALA A 51 -0.71 8.55 8.46
N ILE A 52 0.12 9.44 7.92
CA ILE A 52 -0.13 10.89 7.92
C ILE A 52 -1.45 11.23 7.20
N ILE A 53 -1.68 10.62 6.03
CA ILE A 53 -2.90 10.87 5.25
C ILE A 53 -4.12 10.40 6.02
N LEU A 54 -4.14 9.15 6.51
CA LEU A 54 -5.29 8.58 7.22
C LEU A 54 -5.62 9.42 8.47
N ARG A 55 -4.60 9.76 9.27
CA ARG A 55 -4.75 10.64 10.43
C ARG A 55 -5.35 12.00 10.06
N THR A 56 -4.91 12.59 8.96
CA THR A 56 -5.42 13.88 8.48
C THR A 56 -6.88 13.77 8.03
N VAL A 57 -7.25 12.66 7.36
CA VAL A 57 -8.62 12.41 6.86
C VAL A 57 -9.62 12.25 8.00
N VAL A 58 -9.25 11.52 9.06
CA VAL A 58 -10.11 11.33 10.24
C VAL A 58 -9.95 12.40 11.31
N ASN A 59 -9.02 13.35 11.11
CA ASN A 59 -8.65 14.35 12.11
C ASN A 59 -8.29 13.72 13.47
N ALA A 60 -7.50 12.63 13.46
CA ALA A 60 -7.16 11.88 14.65
C ALA A 60 -6.11 12.61 15.53
N PRO A 61 -6.33 12.73 16.85
CA PRO A 61 -5.36 13.29 17.78
C PRO A 61 -4.12 12.39 17.92
N TRP A 62 -2.97 13.01 18.24
CA TRP A 62 -1.62 12.40 18.19
C TRP A 62 -1.46 11.12 19.03
N TYR A 63 -2.25 10.95 20.09
CA TYR A 63 -2.18 9.80 20.99
C TYR A 63 -2.89 8.54 20.47
N ILE A 64 -3.72 8.64 19.42
CA ILE A 64 -4.37 7.46 18.83
C ILE A 64 -3.33 6.67 18.03
N HIS A 65 -3.26 5.36 18.26
CA HIS A 65 -2.32 4.49 17.56
C HIS A 65 -2.69 4.33 16.09
N ASN A 66 -1.70 4.19 15.21
CA ASN A 66 -1.95 4.01 13.78
C ASN A 66 -2.77 2.74 13.52
N ASP A 67 -2.47 1.63 14.21
CA ASP A 67 -3.21 0.36 14.05
C ASP A 67 -4.70 0.51 14.38
N GLU A 68 -5.04 1.33 15.37
CA GLU A 68 -6.44 1.61 15.69
C GLU A 68 -7.12 2.37 14.55
N ILE A 69 -6.43 3.33 13.93
CA ILE A 69 -6.94 4.07 12.77
C ILE A 69 -7.14 3.12 11.59
N HIS A 70 -6.18 2.23 11.33
CA HIS A 70 -6.27 1.19 10.30
C HIS A 70 -7.47 0.27 10.53
N LYS A 71 -7.65 -0.21 11.77
CA LYS A 71 -8.77 -1.08 12.14
C LYS A 71 -10.12 -0.38 12.01
N ASN A 72 -10.24 0.85 12.49
CA ASN A 72 -11.48 1.64 12.40
C ASN A 72 -11.86 1.96 10.94
N LEU A 73 -10.87 2.19 10.08
CA LEU A 73 -11.09 2.49 8.65
C LEU A 73 -11.14 1.24 7.77
N ASN A 74 -10.98 0.05 8.37
CA ASN A 74 -10.86 -1.24 7.69
C ASN A 74 -9.84 -1.19 6.54
N MET A 75 -8.62 -0.72 6.84
CA MET A 75 -7.53 -0.58 5.89
C MET A 75 -6.30 -1.38 6.27
N LEU A 76 -5.77 -2.10 5.29
CA LEU A 76 -4.46 -2.72 5.36
C LEU A 76 -3.35 -1.66 5.42
N SER A 77 -2.28 -1.97 6.14
CA SER A 77 -1.04 -1.20 6.06
C SER A 77 -0.40 -1.39 4.68
N VAL A 78 0.55 -0.53 4.32
CA VAL A 78 1.29 -0.73 3.06
C VAL A 78 2.01 -2.08 3.07
N SER A 79 2.61 -2.49 4.20
CA SER A 79 3.26 -3.81 4.29
C SER A 79 2.29 -4.97 4.07
N ASP A 80 1.11 -4.96 4.71
CA ASP A 80 0.12 -6.03 4.53
C ASP A 80 -0.40 -6.07 3.09
N GLU A 81 -0.55 -4.91 2.43
CA GLU A 81 -0.96 -4.87 1.03
C GLU A 81 0.13 -5.42 0.10
N ILE A 82 1.40 -5.13 0.39
CA ILE A 82 2.53 -5.70 -0.36
C ILE A 82 2.53 -7.23 -0.25
N GLU A 83 2.40 -7.77 0.96
CA GLU A 83 2.34 -9.21 1.19
C GLU A 83 1.19 -9.86 0.40
N ARG A 84 0.00 -9.26 0.47
CA ARG A 84 -1.15 -9.71 -0.32
C ARG A 84 -0.91 -9.65 -1.83
N LEU A 85 -0.26 -8.60 -2.33
CA LEU A 85 0.07 -8.47 -3.76
C LEU A 85 1.07 -9.55 -4.19
N CYS A 86 2.04 -9.86 -3.33
CA CYS A 86 3.01 -10.93 -3.51
C CYS A 86 2.35 -12.31 -3.61
N GLU A 87 1.46 -12.64 -2.67
CA GLU A 87 0.71 -13.89 -2.70
C GLU A 87 -0.12 -14.02 -3.98
N ASN A 88 -0.84 -12.96 -4.35
CA ASN A 88 -1.62 -12.93 -5.58
C ASN A 88 -0.76 -13.10 -6.83
N TYR A 89 0.41 -12.47 -6.87
CA TYR A 89 1.35 -12.61 -7.98
C TYR A 89 1.87 -14.04 -8.09
N LYS A 90 2.26 -14.66 -6.96
CA LYS A 90 2.70 -16.05 -6.90
C LYS A 90 1.62 -17.02 -7.41
N ASN A 91 0.39 -16.87 -6.91
CA ASN A 91 -0.75 -17.70 -7.33
C ASN A 91 -1.03 -17.57 -8.84
N ARG A 92 -0.93 -16.35 -9.39
CA ARG A 92 -1.12 -16.11 -10.83
C ARG A 92 -0.01 -16.76 -11.66
N LEU A 93 1.22 -16.78 -11.16
CA LEU A 93 2.36 -17.38 -11.84
C LEU A 93 2.27 -18.91 -11.85
N ASP A 94 1.82 -19.51 -10.74
CA ASP A 94 1.62 -20.96 -10.62
C ASP A 94 0.57 -21.49 -11.60
N GLN A 95 -0.51 -20.71 -11.80
CA GLN A 95 -1.58 -21.00 -12.74
C GLN A 95 -1.23 -20.66 -14.20
N HIS A 96 -0.11 -19.98 -14.46
CA HIS A 96 0.22 -19.50 -15.79
C HIS A 96 0.64 -20.65 -16.72
N PRO A 97 0.16 -20.71 -17.98
CA PRO A 97 0.45 -21.81 -18.90
C PRO A 97 1.89 -21.81 -19.43
N ASN A 98 2.58 -20.66 -19.37
CA ASN A 98 3.97 -20.55 -19.82
C ASN A 98 4.94 -21.13 -18.78
N ALA A 99 5.60 -22.24 -19.12
CA ALA A 99 6.60 -22.89 -18.28
C ALA A 99 7.83 -22.00 -18.00
N VAL A 100 8.24 -21.15 -18.95
CA VAL A 100 9.38 -20.23 -18.78
C VAL A 100 9.06 -19.15 -17.74
N ALA A 101 7.79 -18.75 -17.62
CA ALA A 101 7.37 -17.80 -16.59
C ALA A 101 7.51 -18.39 -15.17
N LYS A 102 7.40 -19.72 -15.01
CA LYS A 102 7.62 -20.41 -13.74
C LYS A 102 9.11 -20.45 -13.36
N GLU A 103 10.00 -20.54 -14.35
CA GLU A 103 11.45 -20.52 -14.13
C GLU A 103 11.99 -19.16 -13.65
N LEU A 104 11.26 -18.06 -13.93
CA LEU A 104 11.61 -16.74 -13.39
C LEU A 104 11.55 -16.68 -11.85
N TYR A 105 10.85 -17.62 -11.21
CA TYR A 105 10.79 -17.77 -9.75
C TYR A 105 11.90 -18.67 -9.20
N SER A 106 12.39 -19.65 -9.98
CA SER A 106 13.46 -20.56 -9.55
C SER A 106 14.86 -19.93 -9.60
N PHE A 107 15.08 -18.94 -10.46
CA PHE A 107 16.33 -18.17 -10.45
C PHE A 107 16.29 -17.15 -9.31
N ASN A 108 16.94 -17.57 -8.23
CA ASN A 108 17.26 -16.88 -6.97
C ASN A 108 17.74 -15.41 -7.14
N GLN A 109 16.84 -14.52 -7.53
CA GLN A 109 17.00 -13.07 -7.42
C GLN A 109 16.38 -12.67 -6.07
N PRO A 110 17.10 -11.97 -5.18
CA PRO A 110 16.60 -11.59 -3.87
C PRO A 110 15.57 -10.47 -4.03
N ARG A 111 14.36 -10.82 -4.48
CA ARG A 111 13.23 -9.91 -4.54
C ARG A 111 12.64 -9.81 -3.14
N ARG A 112 12.97 -8.72 -2.45
CA ARG A 112 12.55 -8.45 -1.06
C ARG A 112 11.05 -8.13 -0.90
N LEU A 113 10.30 -8.08 -2.00
CA LEU A 113 8.86 -7.82 -1.94
C LEU A 113 8.11 -8.94 -1.23
N CYS A 114 8.58 -10.18 -1.34
CA CYS A 114 7.89 -11.37 -0.83
C CYS A 114 8.80 -12.23 0.07
N SER A 115 9.65 -11.59 0.89
CA SER A 115 10.56 -12.26 1.83
C SER A 115 10.03 -12.25 3.25
#